data_AF-A0A7J7G4B5-F1
#
_entry.id   AF-A0A7J7G4B5-F1
#
_cell.length_a   1.000
_cell.length_b   1.000
_cell.length_c   1.000
_cell.angle_alpha   90.00
_cell.angle_beta   90.00
_cell.angle_gamma   90.00
#
_symmetry.space_group_name_H-M   'P 1'
#
loop_
_entity.id
_entity.type
_entity.pdbx_description
1 polymer ?
#
loop_
_entity_poly.entity_id
_entity_poly.type
_entity_poly.pdbx_seq_one_letter_code
_entity_poly.pdbx_strand_id
1 'polypeptide(L)'
;MAGLGKTTLTKKVYNSVLRSFECSAWICVSQQPNMDQILRDIARQVGLGKEKRENDIEANLFAFLYYKRYVIVIDDIWETQPWDYLKIGIPNNFENGSKIILTSRHRDVGVHVGGRSSLHELQPLDLNNSRNLFFKIVGGPPHNPEEEASDPLEQLENIAEKILKRCSGVPLAIVLVAGLLRKKERKTHAWKAVLENMGQEEDECLKIFALSYKDLPQKLKLCFLYFGLFPEDCEIWLLT
;
A
#
# COMPACT_ATOMS: atom_id res chain seq x y z
N MET A 1 4.93 -9.09 3.96
CA MET A 1 4.81 -8.02 4.98
C MET A 1 3.88 -6.89 4.53
N ALA A 2 3.17 -6.25 5.47
CA ALA A 2 2.34 -5.07 5.24
C ALA A 2 3.18 -3.77 5.22
N GLY A 3 2.66 -2.68 4.64
CA GLY A 3 3.31 -1.36 4.70
C GLY A 3 4.56 -1.15 3.82
N LEU A 4 5.03 -2.19 3.12
CA LEU A 4 6.20 -2.12 2.21
C LEU A 4 5.96 -1.37 0.88
N GLY A 5 4.73 -0.96 0.59
CA GLY A 5 4.41 -0.22 -0.63
C GLY A 5 4.14 -1.09 -1.86
N LYS A 6 3.66 -2.35 -1.68
CA LYS A 6 3.22 -3.24 -2.78
C LYS A 6 2.23 -2.54 -3.71
N THR A 7 1.10 -2.08 -3.17
CA THR A 7 0.09 -1.28 -3.87
C THR A 7 0.69 -0.05 -4.56
N THR A 8 1.58 0.67 -3.88
CA THR A 8 2.23 1.87 -4.43
C THR A 8 3.10 1.55 -5.65
N LEU A 9 3.91 0.50 -5.58
CA LEU A 9 4.74 0.06 -6.70
C LEU A 9 3.86 -0.43 -7.86
N THR A 10 2.89 -1.30 -7.58
CA THR A 10 1.96 -1.81 -8.59
C THR A 10 1.23 -0.66 -9.28
N LYS A 11 0.80 0.36 -8.54
CA LYS A 11 0.11 1.53 -9.09
C LYS A 11 0.99 2.32 -10.04
N LYS A 12 2.26 2.50 -9.68
CA LYS A 12 3.25 3.17 -10.55
C LYS A 12 3.48 2.38 -11.84
N VAL A 13 3.66 1.06 -11.74
CA VAL A 13 3.86 0.19 -12.91
C VAL A 13 2.62 0.18 -13.80
N TYR A 14 1.45 -0.11 -13.23
CA TYR A 14 0.17 -0.15 -13.93
C TYR A 14 -0.09 1.14 -14.72
N ASN A 15 0.06 2.31 -14.07
CA ASN A 15 -0.14 3.60 -14.74
C ASN A 15 0.85 3.84 -15.88
N SER A 16 2.09 3.34 -15.77
CA SER A 16 3.11 3.51 -16.82
C SER A 16 2.84 2.67 -18.08
N VAL A 17 2.14 1.54 -17.94
CA VAL A 17 1.90 0.59 -19.03
C VAL A 17 0.46 0.62 -19.55
N LEU A 18 -0.46 1.32 -18.87
CA LEU A 18 -1.90 1.29 -19.14
C LEU A 18 -2.27 1.48 -20.62
N ARG A 19 -1.59 2.41 -21.31
CA ARG A 19 -1.84 2.73 -22.72
C ARG A 19 -1.41 1.66 -23.71
N SER A 20 -0.67 0.64 -23.25
CA SER A 20 -0.21 -0.48 -24.09
C SER A 20 -1.20 -1.64 -24.13
N PHE A 21 -2.33 -1.54 -23.43
CA PHE A 21 -3.37 -2.57 -23.34
C PHE A 21 -4.69 -2.04 -23.87
N GLU A 22 -5.51 -2.92 -24.45
CA GLU A 22 -6.83 -2.58 -24.99
C GLU A 22 -7.89 -2.40 -23.90
N CYS A 23 -7.73 -3.09 -22.78
CA CYS A 23 -8.61 -3.00 -21.64
C CYS A 23 -7.83 -3.30 -20.35
N SER A 24 -8.37 -2.84 -19.23
CA SER A 24 -7.67 -2.93 -17.96
C SER A 24 -8.64 -2.94 -16.78
N ALA A 25 -8.25 -3.58 -15.69
CA ALA A 25 -8.97 -3.50 -14.43
C ALA A 25 -8.00 -3.44 -13.25
N TRP A 26 -8.45 -2.81 -12.18
CA TRP A 26 -7.83 -2.83 -10.87
C TRP A 26 -8.89 -3.15 -9.83
N ILE A 27 -8.71 -4.24 -9.11
CA ILE A 27 -9.57 -4.61 -7.98
C ILE A 27 -8.74 -4.82 -6.72
N CYS A 28 -9.31 -4.46 -5.57
CA CYS A 28 -8.78 -4.78 -4.25
C CYS A 28 -9.60 -5.96 -3.69
N VAL A 29 -8.94 -6.94 -3.10
CA VAL A 29 -9.59 -8.12 -2.53
C VAL A 29 -9.59 -7.98 -1.00
N SER A 30 -10.76 -7.73 -0.42
CA SER A 30 -10.92 -7.73 1.04
C SER A 30 -10.72 -9.13 1.62
N GLN A 31 -10.54 -9.24 2.94
CA GLN A 31 -10.39 -10.54 3.61
C GLN A 31 -11.64 -11.42 3.51
N GLN A 32 -12.82 -10.82 3.35
CA GLN A 32 -14.09 -11.51 3.13
C GLN A 32 -14.63 -11.13 1.74
N PRO A 33 -14.05 -11.68 0.66
CA PRO A 33 -14.35 -11.22 -0.68
C PRO A 33 -15.72 -11.72 -1.14
N ASN A 34 -16.51 -10.82 -1.73
CA ASN A 34 -17.67 -11.21 -2.53
C ASN A 34 -17.19 -11.47 -3.97
N MET A 35 -16.99 -12.74 -4.31
CA MET A 35 -16.38 -13.14 -5.59
C MET A 35 -17.22 -12.75 -6.80
N ASP A 36 -18.55 -12.83 -6.70
CA ASP A 36 -19.46 -12.41 -7.78
C ASP A 36 -19.35 -10.90 -8.04
N GLN A 37 -19.28 -10.11 -6.96
CA GLN A 37 -19.11 -8.66 -7.08
C GLN A 37 -17.75 -8.32 -7.69
N ILE A 38 -16.66 -8.97 -7.26
CA ILE A 38 -15.32 -8.77 -7.82
C ILE A 38 -15.31 -9.08 -9.32
N LEU A 39 -15.89 -10.21 -9.74
CA LEU A 39 -15.95 -10.60 -11.14
C LEU A 39 -16.76 -9.60 -11.98
N ARG A 40 -17.90 -9.13 -11.45
CA ARG A 40 -18.70 -8.05 -12.05
C ARG A 40 -17.93 -6.74 -12.16
N ASP A 41 -17.12 -6.41 -11.17
CA ASP A 41 -16.30 -5.20 -11.17
C ASP A 41 -15.17 -5.28 -12.21
N ILE A 42 -14.48 -6.42 -12.31
CA ILE A 42 -13.50 -6.66 -13.37
C ILE A 42 -14.18 -6.52 -14.73
N ALA A 43 -15.28 -7.25 -14.95
CA ALA A 43 -16.01 -7.21 -16.21
C ALA A 43 -16.47 -5.80 -16.59
N ARG A 44 -16.95 -5.02 -15.62
CA ARG A 44 -17.32 -3.61 -15.82
C ARG A 44 -16.10 -2.77 -16.22
N GLN A 45 -14.97 -2.89 -15.52
CA GLN A 45 -13.78 -2.08 -15.76
C GLN A 45 -13.11 -2.38 -17.10
N VAL A 46 -13.07 -3.66 -17.53
CA VAL A 46 -12.52 -4.04 -18.84
C VAL A 46 -13.46 -3.71 -20.00
N GLY A 47 -14.67 -3.24 -19.73
CA GLY A 47 -15.63 -2.79 -20.74
C GLY A 47 -16.56 -3.88 -21.29
N LEU A 48 -16.72 -5.01 -20.58
CA LEU A 48 -17.72 -6.02 -20.97
C LEU A 48 -19.12 -5.41 -20.88
N GLY A 49 -19.95 -5.57 -21.93
CA GLY A 49 -21.31 -5.01 -21.98
C GLY A 49 -22.21 -5.46 -20.83
N LYS A 50 -23.17 -4.62 -20.42
CA LYS A 50 -24.03 -4.88 -19.24
C LYS A 50 -24.80 -6.20 -19.32
N GLU A 51 -25.40 -6.49 -20.47
CA GLU A 51 -26.19 -7.71 -20.69
C GLU A 51 -25.35 -8.98 -20.48
N LYS A 52 -24.11 -9.01 -20.99
CA LYS A 52 -23.14 -10.09 -20.78
C LYS A 52 -22.64 -10.25 -19.34
N ARG A 53 -22.87 -9.27 -18.47
CA ARG A 53 -22.53 -9.36 -17.04
C ARG A 53 -23.66 -9.97 -16.22
N GLU A 54 -24.88 -10.06 -16.75
CA GLU A 54 -26.05 -10.54 -16.01
C GLU A 54 -26.20 -12.06 -16.10
N ASN A 55 -25.73 -12.68 -17.19
CA ASN A 55 -25.77 -14.12 -17.43
C ASN A 55 -24.37 -14.68 -17.68
N ASP A 56 -24.04 -15.83 -17.08
CA ASP A 56 -22.78 -16.60 -17.30
C ASP A 56 -21.54 -15.69 -17.44
N ILE A 57 -21.29 -14.92 -16.39
CA ILE A 57 -20.28 -13.85 -16.42
C ILE A 57 -18.87 -14.42 -16.58
N GLU A 58 -18.58 -15.61 -16.04
CA GLU A 58 -17.30 -16.27 -16.23
C GLU A 58 -17.02 -16.53 -17.71
N ALA A 59 -17.94 -17.22 -18.41
CA ALA A 59 -17.75 -17.55 -19.83
C ALA A 59 -17.70 -16.30 -20.70
N ASN A 60 -18.58 -15.33 -20.42
CA ASN A 60 -18.63 -14.08 -21.18
C ASN A 60 -17.37 -13.22 -20.99
N LEU A 61 -16.86 -13.13 -19.76
CA LEU A 61 -15.62 -12.43 -19.48
C LEU A 61 -14.43 -13.14 -20.13
N PHE A 62 -14.38 -14.47 -20.04
CA PHE A 62 -13.32 -15.27 -20.66
C PHE A 62 -13.27 -15.03 -22.17
N ALA A 63 -14.40 -15.19 -22.86
CA ALA A 63 -14.50 -14.99 -24.30
C ALA A 63 -14.13 -13.56 -24.73
N PHE A 64 -14.49 -12.55 -23.92
CA PHE A 64 -14.14 -11.15 -24.18
C PHE A 64 -12.64 -10.90 -24.04
N LEU A 65 -12.01 -11.43 -22.99
CA LEU A 65 -10.59 -11.24 -22.71
C LEU A 65 -9.69 -12.09 -23.62
N TYR A 66 -10.17 -13.22 -24.14
CA TYR A 66 -9.37 -14.16 -24.93
C TYR A 66 -8.70 -13.50 -26.16
N TYR A 67 -9.43 -12.59 -26.82
CA TYR A 67 -8.96 -11.89 -28.02
C TYR A 67 -8.37 -10.50 -27.74
N LYS A 68 -8.20 -10.13 -26.47
CA LYS A 68 -7.73 -8.80 -26.07
C LYS A 68 -6.41 -8.85 -25.35
N ARG A 69 -5.58 -7.86 -25.61
CA ARG A 69 -4.42 -7.58 -24.78
C ARG A 69 -4.86 -6.78 -23.55
N TYR A 70 -4.89 -7.41 -22.38
CA TYR A 70 -5.39 -6.81 -21.15
C TYR A 70 -4.33 -6.70 -20.04
N VAL A 71 -4.53 -5.77 -19.11
CA VAL A 71 -3.79 -5.72 -17.83
C VAL A 71 -4.76 -5.69 -16.65
N ILE A 72 -4.73 -6.71 -15.80
CA ILE A 72 -5.60 -6.81 -14.63
C ILE A 72 -4.73 -6.83 -13.36
N VAL A 73 -5.04 -5.92 -12.42
CA VAL A 73 -4.44 -5.87 -11.09
C VAL A 73 -5.41 -6.46 -10.07
N ILE A 74 -4.92 -7.44 -9.29
CA ILE A 74 -5.61 -8.06 -8.15
C ILE A 74 -4.81 -7.70 -6.90
N ASP A 75 -5.21 -6.64 -6.21
CA ASP A 75 -4.49 -6.07 -5.07
C ASP A 75 -4.91 -6.69 -3.73
N ASP A 76 -3.94 -6.84 -2.83
CA ASP A 76 -4.06 -7.36 -1.45
C ASP A 76 -4.80 -8.69 -1.30
N ILE A 77 -4.50 -9.70 -2.12
CA ILE A 77 -5.07 -11.04 -1.94
C ILE A 77 -4.44 -11.76 -0.73
N TRP A 78 -5.27 -12.41 0.08
CA TRP A 78 -4.84 -13.06 1.33
C TRP A 78 -4.65 -14.58 1.18
N GLU A 79 -5.50 -15.22 0.39
CA GLU A 79 -5.50 -16.68 0.20
C GLU A 79 -5.47 -17.06 -1.29
N THR A 80 -5.33 -18.34 -1.63
CA THR A 80 -5.24 -18.80 -3.02
C THR A 80 -6.60 -18.94 -3.71
N GLN A 81 -7.64 -19.21 -2.92
CA GLN A 81 -8.99 -19.53 -3.38
C GLN A 81 -9.64 -18.40 -4.20
N PRO A 82 -9.50 -17.09 -3.86
CA PRO A 82 -10.05 -16.02 -4.69
C PRO A 82 -9.46 -16.03 -6.10
N TRP A 83 -8.16 -16.31 -6.25
CA TRP A 83 -7.55 -16.46 -7.57
C TRP A 83 -8.06 -17.71 -8.31
N ASP A 84 -8.21 -18.83 -7.60
CA ASP A 84 -8.70 -20.08 -8.18
C ASP A 84 -10.11 -19.96 -8.75
N TYR A 85 -10.93 -19.08 -8.18
CA TYR A 85 -12.24 -18.71 -8.73
C TYR A 85 -12.11 -17.76 -9.93
N LEU A 86 -11.34 -16.66 -9.79
CA LEU A 86 -11.24 -15.63 -10.83
C LEU A 86 -10.61 -16.14 -12.13
N LYS A 87 -9.67 -17.09 -12.05
CA LYS A 87 -9.01 -17.66 -13.23
C LYS A 87 -9.96 -18.42 -14.17
N ILE A 88 -11.18 -18.75 -13.72
CA ILE A 88 -12.21 -19.35 -14.57
C ILE A 88 -12.68 -18.33 -15.63
N GLY A 89 -12.85 -17.06 -15.24
CA GLY A 89 -13.27 -15.99 -16.16
C GLY A 89 -12.12 -15.20 -16.79
N ILE A 90 -10.87 -15.40 -16.34
CA ILE A 90 -9.70 -14.64 -16.81
C ILE A 90 -8.71 -15.57 -17.52
N PRO A 91 -8.61 -15.50 -18.86
CA PRO A 91 -7.81 -16.45 -19.64
C PRO A 91 -6.32 -16.20 -19.47
N ASN A 92 -5.58 -17.16 -18.92
CA ASN A 92 -4.13 -17.07 -18.78
C ASN A 92 -3.37 -17.38 -20.09
N ASN A 93 -3.64 -16.62 -21.15
CA ASN A 93 -2.95 -16.74 -22.43
C ASN A 93 -1.85 -15.67 -22.55
N PHE A 94 -0.59 -16.09 -22.46
CA PHE A 94 0.56 -15.19 -22.54
C PHE A 94 0.93 -14.78 -23.97
N GLU A 95 0.39 -15.46 -25.00
CA GLU A 95 0.76 -15.25 -26.40
C GLU A 95 0.30 -13.88 -26.93
N ASN A 96 -0.77 -13.32 -26.38
CA ASN A 96 -1.31 -12.01 -26.78
C ASN A 96 -0.69 -10.84 -25.99
N GLY A 97 0.29 -11.11 -25.12
CA GLY A 97 0.99 -10.09 -24.33
C GLY A 97 0.18 -9.53 -23.14
N SER A 98 -0.92 -10.16 -22.75
CA SER A 98 -1.71 -9.81 -21.56
C SER A 98 -0.92 -10.03 -20.27
N LYS A 99 -1.29 -9.29 -19.22
CA LYS A 99 -0.63 -9.32 -17.91
C LYS A 99 -1.63 -9.34 -16.77
N ILE A 100 -1.34 -10.16 -15.78
CA ILE A 100 -2.03 -10.19 -14.49
C ILE A 100 -0.98 -9.83 -13.45
N ILE A 101 -1.27 -8.82 -12.64
CA ILE A 101 -0.40 -8.40 -11.54
C ILE A 101 -1.17 -8.61 -10.25
N LEU A 102 -0.58 -9.38 -9.34
CA LEU A 102 -1.18 -9.68 -8.06
C LEU A 102 -0.28 -9.22 -6.94
N THR A 103 -0.85 -8.63 -5.89
CA THR A 103 -0.10 -8.32 -4.67
C THR A 103 -0.66 -9.14 -3.51
N SER A 104 0.24 -9.70 -2.70
CA SER A 104 -0.13 -10.44 -1.50
C SER A 104 0.87 -10.19 -0.39
N ARG A 105 0.44 -10.38 0.86
CA ARG A 105 1.31 -10.41 2.03
C ARG A 105 1.99 -11.76 2.20
N HIS A 106 1.40 -12.82 1.62
CA HIS A 106 1.83 -14.20 1.73
C HIS A 106 2.55 -14.63 0.46
N ARG A 107 3.79 -15.07 0.65
CA ARG A 107 4.65 -15.54 -0.44
C ARG A 107 4.00 -16.70 -1.21
N ASP A 108 3.38 -17.63 -0.48
CA ASP A 108 2.81 -18.85 -1.05
C ASP A 108 1.66 -18.55 -2.02
N VAL A 109 0.90 -17.47 -1.80
CA VAL A 109 -0.13 -17.03 -2.74
C VAL A 109 0.48 -16.55 -4.06
N GLY A 110 1.56 -15.76 -3.99
CA GLY A 110 2.29 -15.32 -5.19
C GLY A 110 2.89 -16.49 -5.98
N VAL A 111 3.44 -17.49 -5.27
CA VAL A 111 3.98 -18.71 -5.90
C VAL A 111 2.88 -19.56 -6.52
N HIS A 112 1.72 -19.68 -5.86
CA HIS A 112 0.56 -20.41 -6.39
C HIS A 112 0.04 -19.81 -7.70
N VAL A 113 -0.02 -18.47 -7.77
CA VAL A 113 -0.57 -17.75 -8.92
C VAL A 113 0.39 -17.72 -10.11
N GLY A 114 1.62 -17.24 -9.88
CA GLY A 114 2.57 -16.92 -10.94
C GLY A 114 3.80 -17.84 -11.02
N GLY A 115 3.93 -18.77 -10.08
CA GLY A 115 5.16 -19.54 -9.91
C GLY A 115 6.32 -18.72 -9.35
N ARG A 116 7.43 -19.41 -9.05
CA ARG A 116 8.62 -18.76 -8.44
C ARG A 116 9.31 -17.76 -9.36
N SER A 117 9.22 -17.95 -10.68
CA SER A 117 9.86 -17.08 -11.68
C SER A 117 9.19 -15.71 -11.82
N SER A 118 7.92 -15.59 -11.44
CA SER A 118 7.16 -14.33 -11.54
C SER A 118 7.02 -13.61 -10.21
N LEU A 119 7.56 -14.17 -9.14
CA LEU A 119 7.48 -13.60 -7.80
C LEU A 119 8.46 -12.42 -7.65
N HIS A 120 7.95 -11.27 -7.23
CA HIS A 120 8.76 -10.12 -6.84
C HIS A 120 8.57 -9.81 -5.34
N GLU A 121 9.56 -10.19 -4.53
CA GLU A 121 9.54 -9.94 -3.09
C GLU A 121 10.09 -8.56 -2.76
N LEU A 122 9.20 -7.64 -2.37
CA LEU A 122 9.62 -6.32 -1.89
C LEU A 122 10.40 -6.44 -0.58
N GLN A 123 11.55 -5.80 -0.57
CA GLN A 123 12.40 -5.64 0.60
C GLN A 123 12.11 -4.30 1.30
N PRO A 124 12.33 -4.21 2.61
CA PRO A 124 12.40 -2.92 3.29
C PRO A 124 13.40 -1.98 2.62
N LEU A 125 13.18 -0.67 2.77
CA LEU A 125 14.11 0.33 2.27
C LEU A 125 15.44 0.23 3.00
N ASP A 126 16.53 0.38 2.27
CA ASP A 126 17.84 0.61 2.89
C ASP A 126 17.84 1.93 3.69
N LEU A 127 18.87 2.11 4.52
CA LEU A 127 18.98 3.27 5.40
C LEU A 127 18.98 4.60 4.62
N ASN A 128 19.60 4.65 3.45
CA ASN A 128 19.70 5.88 2.67
C ASN A 128 18.34 6.29 2.08
N ASN A 129 17.63 5.34 1.47
CA ASN A 129 16.29 5.55 0.97
C ASN A 129 15.29 5.85 2.10
N SER A 130 15.48 5.24 3.26
CA SER A 130 14.70 5.53 4.47
C SER A 130 14.91 6.97 4.95
N ARG A 131 16.16 7.44 5.02
CA ARG A 131 16.50 8.84 5.33
C ARG A 131 15.88 9.81 4.33
N ASN A 132 16.01 9.52 3.04
CA ASN A 132 15.46 10.36 1.98
C ASN A 132 13.94 10.50 2.11
N LEU A 133 13.22 9.39 2.32
CA LEU A 133 11.77 9.42 2.53
C LEU A 133 11.40 10.19 3.79
N PHE A 134 12.09 9.95 4.89
CA PHE A 134 11.85 10.60 6.18
C PHE A 134 12.01 12.12 6.10
N PHE A 135 13.16 12.60 5.63
CA PHE A 135 13.41 14.05 5.56
C PHE A 135 12.56 14.74 4.50
N LYS A 136 12.19 14.05 3.41
CA LYS A 136 11.19 14.58 2.47
C LYS A 136 9.87 14.90 3.17
N ILE A 137 9.45 14.10 4.14
CA ILE A 137 8.18 14.28 4.86
C ILE A 137 8.32 15.27 6.01
N VAL A 138 9.41 15.23 6.77
CA VAL A 138 9.67 16.17 7.88
C VAL A 138 9.86 17.61 7.38
N GLY A 139 10.22 17.79 6.11
CA GLY A 139 10.38 19.10 5.45
C GLY A 139 11.85 19.51 5.30
N GLY A 140 12.70 18.59 4.88
CA GLY A 140 14.15 18.76 4.76
C GLY A 140 14.93 18.22 5.95
N PRO A 141 16.25 18.00 5.77
CA PRO A 141 17.14 17.63 6.86
C PRO A 141 17.22 18.75 7.92
N PRO A 142 17.78 18.46 9.10
CA PRO A 142 18.14 19.49 10.06
C PRO A 142 19.05 20.51 9.37
N HIS A 143 18.78 21.79 9.59
CA HIS A 143 19.64 22.89 9.16
C HIS A 143 19.86 23.79 10.37
N ASN A 144 21.05 24.36 10.50
CA ASN A 144 21.29 25.42 11.48
C ASN A 144 20.48 26.64 11.03
N PRO A 145 19.51 27.13 11.80
CA PRO A 145 19.11 28.51 11.65
C PRO A 145 20.28 29.36 12.15
N GLU A 146 20.60 30.44 11.44
CA GLU A 146 21.61 31.42 11.87
C GLU A 146 21.22 32.14 13.18
N GLU A 147 20.05 31.84 13.74
CA GLU A 147 19.56 32.39 15.01
C GLU A 147 19.02 31.22 15.88
N GLU A 148 19.52 31.12 17.12
CA GLU A 148 19.11 30.15 18.17
C GLU A 148 19.69 28.71 18.11
N ALA A 149 21.02 28.59 18.08
CA ALA A 149 21.68 27.31 18.35
C ALA A 149 21.61 26.94 19.85
N SER A 150 20.55 26.25 20.27
CA SER A 150 20.48 25.61 21.60
C SER A 150 20.69 24.09 21.57
N ASP A 151 20.51 23.43 20.41
CA ASP A 151 20.65 21.97 20.26
C ASP A 151 21.66 21.66 19.13
N PRO A 152 22.70 20.82 19.37
CA PRO A 152 23.65 20.47 18.32
C PRO A 152 22.97 19.68 17.19
N LEU A 153 23.13 20.14 15.94
CA LEU A 153 22.59 19.50 14.74
C LEU A 153 22.84 17.98 14.71
N GLU A 154 24.04 17.58 15.10
CA GLU A 154 24.50 16.19 15.20
C GLU A 154 23.62 15.34 16.14
N GLN A 155 23.13 15.92 17.24
CA GLN A 155 22.25 15.21 18.18
C GLN A 155 20.89 14.92 17.55
N LEU A 156 20.32 15.87 16.80
CA LEU A 156 19.03 15.70 16.15
C LEU A 156 19.13 14.65 15.03
N GLU A 157 20.23 14.64 14.27
CA GLU A 157 20.52 13.62 13.27
C GLU A 157 20.70 12.23 13.90
N ASN A 158 21.40 12.14 15.04
CA ASN A 158 21.57 10.87 15.78
C ASN A 158 20.21 10.31 16.25
N ILE A 159 19.32 11.18 16.74
CA ILE A 159 17.96 10.77 17.10
C ILE A 159 17.18 10.30 15.86
N ALA A 160 17.28 11.03 14.73
CA ALA A 160 16.65 10.64 13.48
C ALA A 160 17.09 9.25 13.02
N GLU A 161 18.39 8.93 13.11
CA GLU A 161 18.91 7.61 12.77
C GLU A 161 18.37 6.51 13.68
N LYS A 162 18.27 6.76 14.99
CA LYS A 162 17.68 5.80 15.94
C LYS A 162 16.21 5.55 15.63
N ILE A 163 15.45 6.60 15.28
CA ILE A 163 14.06 6.49 14.84
C ILE A 163 13.97 5.65 13.57
N LEU A 164 14.81 5.92 12.56
CA LEU A 164 14.83 5.17 11.30
C LEU A 164 15.18 3.69 11.50
N LYS A 165 16.08 3.38 12.42
CA LYS A 165 16.39 1.99 12.81
C LYS A 165 15.14 1.28 13.36
N ARG A 166 14.35 1.94 14.20
CA ARG A 166 13.07 1.39 14.71
C ARG A 166 11.95 1.30 13.67
N CYS A 167 12.08 2.01 12.55
CA CYS A 167 11.16 1.84 11.43
C CYS A 167 11.54 0.63 10.56
N SER A 168 12.74 0.05 10.75
CA SER A 168 13.24 -1.12 10.04
C SER A 168 13.05 -1.07 8.52
N GLY A 169 13.19 0.12 7.93
CA GLY A 169 13.03 0.35 6.49
C GLY A 169 11.60 0.24 5.97
N VAL A 170 10.58 0.05 6.81
CA VAL A 170 9.17 -0.06 6.40
C VAL A 170 8.66 1.35 6.01
N PRO A 171 8.33 1.59 4.72
CA PRO A 171 7.89 2.91 4.26
C PRO A 171 6.74 3.50 5.06
N LEU A 172 5.69 2.71 5.34
CA LEU A 172 4.52 3.20 6.08
C LEU A 172 4.89 3.65 7.51
N ALA A 173 5.76 2.91 8.21
CA ALA A 173 6.24 3.31 9.53
C ALA A 173 7.03 4.62 9.48
N ILE A 174 7.92 4.76 8.49
CA ILE A 174 8.70 5.98 8.25
C ILE A 174 7.78 7.17 8.01
N VAL A 175 6.78 7.02 7.12
CA VAL A 175 5.82 8.10 6.81
C VAL A 175 5.07 8.55 8.06
N LEU A 176 4.63 7.63 8.90
CA LEU A 176 3.87 7.93 10.11
C LEU A 176 4.69 8.69 11.15
N VAL A 177 5.91 8.23 11.44
CA VAL A 177 6.77 8.91 12.41
C VAL A 177 7.25 10.25 11.87
N ALA A 178 7.62 10.33 10.59
CA ALA A 178 7.99 11.60 9.96
C ALA A 178 6.83 12.60 9.97
N GLY A 179 5.61 12.15 9.68
CA GLY A 179 4.40 12.97 9.73
C GLY A 179 4.05 13.45 11.13
N LEU A 180 4.31 12.63 12.15
CA LEU A 180 4.22 13.01 13.56
C LEU A 180 5.24 14.09 13.91
N LEU A 181 6.52 13.85 13.60
CA LEU A 181 7.62 14.78 13.90
C LEU A 181 7.50 16.12 13.17
N ARG A 182 6.92 16.13 11.96
CA ARG A 182 6.61 17.37 11.22
C ARG A 182 5.73 18.35 12.03
N LYS A 183 4.91 17.85 12.95
CA LYS A 183 4.03 18.66 13.81
C LYS A 183 4.69 19.09 15.13
N LYS A 184 5.94 18.66 15.38
CA LYS A 184 6.69 18.96 16.60
C LYS A 184 7.80 19.97 16.29
N GLU A 185 8.25 20.66 17.32
CA GLU A 185 9.46 21.49 17.22
C GLU A 185 10.66 20.61 16.84
N ARG A 186 11.55 21.15 16.00
CA ARG A 186 12.81 20.50 15.62
C ARG A 186 13.87 20.68 16.71
N LYS A 187 13.56 20.18 17.91
CA LYS A 187 14.43 20.21 19.09
C LYS A 187 14.71 18.80 19.58
N THR A 188 15.90 18.61 20.17
CA THR A 188 16.39 17.31 20.64
C THR A 188 15.40 16.65 21.60
N HIS A 189 14.90 17.39 22.59
CA HIS A 189 13.97 16.86 23.59
C HIS A 189 12.65 16.38 22.98
N ALA A 190 12.09 17.10 22.00
CA ALA A 190 10.83 16.75 21.36
C ALA A 190 10.95 15.47 20.52
N TRP A 191 12.03 15.34 19.75
CA TRP A 191 12.29 14.15 18.94
C TRP A 191 12.68 12.95 19.80
N LYS A 192 13.45 13.18 20.87
CA LYS A 192 13.81 12.15 21.84
C LYS A 192 12.57 11.58 22.55
N ALA A 193 11.60 12.42 22.91
CA ALA A 193 10.34 11.95 23.49
C ALA A 193 9.56 11.04 22.53
N VAL A 194 9.53 11.36 21.23
CA VAL A 194 8.93 10.47 20.21
C VAL A 194 9.68 9.14 20.14
N LEU A 195 11.02 9.19 20.09
CA LEU A 195 11.84 7.99 20.11
C LEU A 195 11.57 7.14 21.35
N GLU A 196 11.53 7.70 22.55
CA GLU A 196 11.25 6.95 23.78
C GLU A 196 9.88 6.26 23.74
N ASN A 197 8.86 6.94 23.23
CA ASN A 197 7.50 6.40 23.13
C ASN A 197 7.31 5.32 22.05
N MET A 198 8.26 5.14 21.13
CA MET A 198 8.23 4.02 20.15
C MET A 198 8.48 2.66 20.81
N GLY A 199 9.03 2.61 22.04
CA GLY A 199 9.37 1.37 22.76
C GLY A 199 10.61 0.64 22.24
N GLN A 200 11.16 -0.32 23.00
CA GLN A 200 12.44 -1.01 22.68
C GLN A 200 12.30 -2.45 22.14
N GLU A 201 11.08 -2.92 21.85
CA GLU A 201 10.80 -4.33 21.53
C GLU A 201 10.00 -4.51 20.23
N GLU A 202 10.14 -5.71 19.65
CA GLU A 202 9.83 -6.19 18.28
C GLU A 202 8.46 -5.83 17.67
N ASP A 203 7.48 -5.38 18.46
CA ASP A 203 6.18 -4.90 17.95
C ASP A 203 6.20 -3.41 17.56
N GLU A 204 7.31 -2.97 16.96
CA GLU A 204 7.66 -1.56 16.72
C GLU A 204 6.64 -0.86 15.80
N CYS A 205 6.12 -1.58 14.80
CA CYS A 205 5.15 -1.02 13.87
C CYS A 205 3.82 -0.68 14.56
N LEU A 206 3.22 -1.59 15.32
CA LEU A 206 1.94 -1.35 16.02
C LEU A 206 2.05 -0.20 17.03
N LYS A 207 3.19 -0.09 17.73
CA LYS A 207 3.47 1.02 18.64
C LYS A 207 3.55 2.35 17.89
N ILE A 208 4.18 2.39 16.71
CA ILE A 208 4.21 3.58 15.85
C ILE A 208 2.80 3.99 15.43
N PHE A 209 1.95 3.06 14.96
CA PHE A 209 0.56 3.37 14.60
C PHE A 209 -0.23 3.92 15.81
N ALA A 210 -0.10 3.28 16.97
CA ALA A 210 -0.76 3.71 18.20
C ALA A 210 -0.29 5.09 18.66
N LEU A 211 1.01 5.38 18.53
CA LEU A 211 1.59 6.70 18.82
C LEU A 211 1.01 7.77 17.91
N SER A 212 0.98 7.52 16.59
CA SER A 212 0.41 8.45 15.62
C SER A 212 -1.07 8.74 15.92
N TYR A 213 -1.85 7.74 16.32
CA TYR A 213 -3.24 7.94 16.74
C TYR A 213 -3.35 8.74 18.05
N LYS A 214 -2.53 8.42 19.06
CA LYS A 214 -2.54 9.12 20.36
C LYS A 214 -2.20 10.61 20.23
N ASP A 215 -1.35 10.99 19.29
CA ASP A 215 -0.97 12.39 19.06
C ASP A 215 -1.99 13.18 18.21
N LEU A 216 -3.02 12.54 17.66
CA LEU A 216 -4.08 13.25 16.95
C LEU A 216 -4.84 14.20 17.91
N PRO A 217 -5.21 15.41 17.46
CA PRO A 217 -6.19 16.26 18.13
C PRO A 217 -7.48 15.48 18.43
N GLN A 218 -8.13 15.77 19.56
CA GLN A 218 -9.30 15.00 20.04
C GLN A 218 -10.41 14.88 18.99
N LYS A 219 -10.70 15.96 18.25
CA LYS A 219 -11.68 15.92 17.14
C LYS A 219 -11.27 14.98 16.02
N LEU A 220 -9.99 14.95 15.64
CA LEU A 220 -9.48 14.07 14.58
C LEU A 220 -9.41 12.60 15.02
N LYS A 221 -9.27 12.31 16.31
CA LYS A 221 -9.41 10.93 16.83
C LYS A 221 -10.79 10.36 16.57
N LEU A 222 -11.84 11.16 16.78
CA LEU A 222 -13.22 10.77 16.48
C LEU A 222 -13.41 10.57 14.97
N CYS A 223 -12.92 11.49 14.15
CA CYS A 223 -12.94 11.34 12.69
C CYS A 223 -12.19 10.08 12.23
N PHE A 224 -11.05 9.75 12.84
CA PHE A 224 -10.31 8.54 12.52
C PHE A 224 -11.09 7.26 12.84
N LEU A 225 -11.69 7.19 14.04
CA LEU A 225 -12.48 6.03 14.45
C LEU A 225 -13.72 5.83 13.58
N TYR A 226 -14.29 6.91 13.03
CA TYR A 226 -15.41 6.82 12.10
C TYR A 226 -15.10 5.96 10.88
N PHE A 227 -13.83 5.95 10.40
CA PHE A 227 -13.41 5.09 9.29
C PHE A 227 -13.51 3.59 9.63
N GLY A 228 -13.45 3.21 10.91
CA GLY A 228 -13.63 1.82 11.36
C GLY A 228 -15.06 1.30 11.25
N LEU A 229 -16.04 2.17 10.96
CA LEU A 229 -17.42 1.77 10.71
C LEU A 229 -17.67 1.28 9.28
N PHE A 230 -16.74 1.57 8.37
CA PHE A 230 -16.86 1.19 6.97
C PHE A 230 -16.30 -0.21 6.73
N PRO A 231 -16.81 -0.95 5.71
CA PRO A 231 -16.21 -2.19 5.28
C PRO A 231 -14.75 -2.01 4.85
N GLU A 232 -13.95 -3.07 5.03
CA GLU A 232 -12.57 -3.12 4.57
C GLU A 232 -12.48 -2.80 3.06
N ASP A 233 -11.47 -2.01 2.68
CA ASP A 233 -11.15 -1.61 1.30
C ASP A 233 -12.27 -0.95 0.49
N CYS A 234 -13.30 -0.40 1.15
CA CYS A 234 -14.33 0.37 0.45
C CYS A 234 -13.88 1.80 0.12
N GLU A 235 -14.34 2.31 -1.02
CA GLU A 235 -14.17 3.72 -1.36
C GLU A 235 -15.15 4.59 -0.57
N ILE A 236 -14.60 5.53 0.20
CA ILE A 236 -15.40 6.46 1.01
C ILE A 236 -15.52 7.78 0.26
N TRP A 237 -16.73 8.04 -0.25
CA TRP A 237 -17.06 9.28 -0.92
C TRP A 237 -17.30 10.39 0.12
N LEU A 238 -16.41 11.38 0.14
CA LEU A 238 -16.65 12.60 0.89
C LEU A 238 -17.58 13.49 0.05
N LEU A 239 -18.74 13.84 0.59
CA LEU A 239 -19.59 14.89 0.02
C LEU A 239 -18.84 16.22 0.18
N THR A 240 -18.17 16.66 -0.89
CA THR A 240 -17.53 17.98 -1.00
C THR A 240 -18.42 18.94 -1.77
#